data_AF-A0A1Y1RYG5-F1
#
_entry.id   AF-A0A1Y1RYG5-F1
#
_cell.length_a   1.000
_cell.length_b   1.000
_cell.length_c   1.000
_cell.angle_alpha   90.00
_cell.angle_beta   90.00
_cell.angle_gamma   90.00
#
_symmetry.space_group_name_H-M   'P 1'
#
loop_
_entity.id
_entity.type
_entity.pdbx_description
1 polymer ?
#
loop_
_entity_poly.entity_id
_entity_poly.type
_entity_poly.pdbx_seq_one_letter_code
_entity_poly.pdbx_strand_id
1 'polypeptide(L)'
;MTGNLRVTGFFLLLVNLMSGVSVLAQEYSVFGEIEMEGSFALTPKGEADNFLDSFLGAEANHRLDYEEFSFTARHRVEVDRQEELHHYLYEAYIDYRAAEILSISAGKQRIPWGRGVAFFPTDVLHPSHTREDVEGFTGLSLILNPDMNLQLAGALDFSTPLAGATPEENEDFYRDLKYALYLSLLAGKVDLAFSAVYSPEETLRPGFGMSWDIAGFIVTAEGAVEFNNSTEYPDTDLFNFEAPGAFRPYPLVAAGISRNLTPRQMPDLSLMFVTEYLHAGTGYDKKEREEYFNIIGTYLASGKEHPEIEYLGRNYLFALASLELYMRFSLELSAYASLDDQSLSYAATGTLLSIRGMDLSLKGEQIIGGQRSVFGSLKAGEGEYRVTLKSTIYF
;
A
#
# COMPACT_ATOMS: atom_id res chain seq x y z
N MET A 1 -3.70 10.38 -37.28
CA MET A 1 -3.44 8.99 -36.86
C MET A 1 -4.67 8.54 -36.10
N THR A 2 -5.42 7.60 -36.66
CA THR A 2 -6.67 7.06 -36.08
C THR A 2 -6.32 5.97 -35.08
N GLY A 3 -6.30 6.32 -33.79
CA GLY A 3 -6.13 5.36 -32.70
C GLY A 3 -7.39 4.50 -32.58
N ASN A 4 -7.22 3.19 -32.74
CA ASN A 4 -8.27 2.22 -32.45
C ASN A 4 -8.51 2.22 -30.94
N LEU A 5 -9.57 2.90 -30.50
CA LEU A 5 -10.09 2.81 -29.14
C LEU A 5 -10.54 1.35 -28.91
N ARG A 6 -9.73 0.57 -28.19
CA ARG A 6 -10.15 -0.75 -27.70
C ARG A 6 -11.11 -0.55 -26.55
N VAL A 7 -12.39 -0.41 -26.90
CA VAL A 7 -13.54 -0.46 -25.97
C VAL A 7 -13.70 -1.91 -25.51
N THR A 8 -12.82 -2.38 -24.62
CA THR A 8 -12.89 -3.76 -24.10
C THR A 8 -13.63 -3.80 -22.75
N GLY A 9 -13.53 -2.75 -21.93
CA GLY A 9 -14.22 -2.66 -20.64
C GLY A 9 -15.74 -2.51 -20.74
N PHE A 10 -16.23 -1.60 -21.60
CA PHE A 10 -17.68 -1.38 -21.77
C PHE A 10 -18.37 -2.58 -22.45
N PHE A 11 -17.61 -3.34 -23.25
CA PHE A 11 -18.11 -4.53 -23.92
C PHE A 11 -18.34 -5.69 -22.94
N LEU A 12 -17.58 -5.80 -21.85
CA LEU A 12 -17.77 -6.84 -20.83
C LEU A 12 -19.05 -6.64 -19.99
N LEU A 13 -19.40 -5.38 -19.69
CA LEU A 13 -20.66 -5.06 -19.02
C LEU A 13 -21.87 -5.37 -19.94
N LEU A 14 -21.77 -5.01 -21.23
CA LEU A 14 -22.82 -5.26 -22.21
C LEU A 14 -22.93 -6.74 -22.62
N VAL A 15 -21.82 -7.47 -22.69
CA VAL A 15 -21.80 -8.92 -22.96
C VAL A 15 -22.38 -9.69 -21.78
N ASN A 16 -22.19 -9.27 -20.52
CA ASN A 16 -22.90 -9.89 -19.40
C ASN A 16 -24.41 -9.60 -19.41
N LEU A 17 -24.81 -8.38 -19.82
CA LEU A 17 -26.23 -8.05 -20.02
C LEU A 17 -26.89 -8.78 -21.20
N MET A 18 -26.10 -9.16 -22.23
CA MET A 18 -26.62 -9.75 -23.49
C MET A 18 -26.40 -11.28 -23.61
N SER A 19 -25.49 -11.88 -22.86
CA SER A 19 -25.08 -13.29 -23.07
C SER A 19 -25.96 -14.33 -22.37
N GLY A 20 -26.97 -13.93 -21.59
CA GLY A 20 -27.91 -14.89 -20.99
C GLY A 20 -27.23 -15.93 -20.08
N VAL A 21 -26.01 -15.66 -19.59
CA VAL A 21 -25.33 -16.46 -18.56
C VAL A 21 -25.92 -16.08 -17.20
N SER A 22 -27.23 -16.28 -17.06
CA SER A 22 -27.99 -16.06 -15.83
C SER A 22 -28.61 -17.37 -15.33
N VAL A 23 -27.94 -18.50 -15.57
CA VAL A 23 -28.51 -19.81 -15.27
C VAL A 23 -27.87 -20.53 -14.07
N LEU A 24 -26.71 -20.12 -13.51
CA LEU A 24 -26.15 -20.84 -12.35
C LEU A 24 -25.46 -20.03 -11.25
N ALA A 25 -25.17 -18.74 -11.41
CA ALA A 25 -24.65 -17.94 -10.28
C ALA A 25 -25.76 -17.79 -9.23
N GLN A 26 -25.48 -18.16 -7.98
CA GLN A 26 -26.45 -18.01 -6.89
C GLN A 26 -26.63 -16.53 -6.56
N GLU A 27 -25.54 -15.77 -6.55
CA GLU A 27 -25.52 -14.34 -6.27
C GLU A 27 -24.50 -13.63 -7.15
N TYR A 28 -24.91 -12.51 -7.77
CA TYR A 28 -24.02 -11.56 -8.45
C TYR A 28 -24.15 -10.21 -7.75
N SER A 29 -23.01 -9.63 -7.39
CA SER A 29 -22.95 -8.30 -6.81
C SER A 29 -21.94 -7.44 -7.55
N VAL A 30 -22.29 -6.15 -7.66
CA VAL A 30 -21.38 -5.09 -8.07
C VAL A 30 -21.48 -4.01 -7.02
N PHE A 31 -20.34 -3.57 -6.53
CA PHE A 31 -20.23 -2.42 -5.66
C PHE A 31 -18.96 -1.68 -6.01
N GLY A 32 -18.93 -0.39 -5.74
CA GLY A 32 -17.78 0.42 -6.10
C GLY A 32 -17.87 1.85 -5.64
N GLU A 33 -16.94 2.65 -6.16
CA GLU A 33 -16.88 4.07 -5.87
C GLU A 33 -16.52 4.89 -7.09
N ILE A 34 -17.04 6.12 -7.14
CA ILE A 34 -16.63 7.16 -8.07
C ILE A 34 -15.95 8.24 -7.23
N GLU A 35 -14.71 8.56 -7.56
CA GLU A 35 -13.91 9.52 -6.84
C GLU A 35 -13.59 10.73 -7.72
N MET A 36 -13.79 11.92 -7.16
CA MET A 36 -13.35 13.19 -7.71
C MET A 36 -12.45 13.87 -6.71
N GLU A 37 -11.25 14.25 -7.14
CA GLU A 37 -10.29 14.95 -6.28
C GLU A 37 -9.74 16.18 -7.00
N GLY A 38 -9.55 17.27 -6.24
CA GLY A 38 -8.85 18.47 -6.66
C GLY A 38 -7.83 18.88 -5.59
N SER A 39 -6.57 19.01 -5.98
CA SER A 39 -5.45 19.26 -5.06
C SER A 39 -4.66 20.49 -5.48
N PHE A 40 -4.45 21.45 -4.58
CA PHE A 40 -3.61 22.61 -4.80
C PHE A 40 -2.36 22.54 -3.93
N ALA A 41 -1.18 22.62 -4.55
CA ALA A 41 0.11 22.61 -3.87
C ALA A 41 0.83 23.97 -4.03
N LEU A 42 1.43 24.45 -2.93
CA LEU A 42 2.11 25.73 -2.85
C LEU A 42 3.54 25.60 -2.30
N THR A 43 4.50 26.19 -3.00
CA THR A 43 5.89 26.33 -2.56
C THR A 43 6.28 27.81 -2.48
N PRO A 44 6.16 28.46 -1.30
CA PRO A 44 6.29 29.92 -1.14
C PRO A 44 7.61 30.55 -1.60
N LYS A 45 8.67 29.75 -1.77
CA LYS A 45 10.03 30.21 -2.12
C LYS A 45 10.40 30.07 -3.59
N GLY A 46 9.49 29.58 -4.44
CA GLY A 46 9.69 29.55 -5.89
C GLY A 46 10.74 28.56 -6.40
N GLU A 47 11.04 27.52 -5.62
CA GLU A 47 11.93 26.42 -6.04
C GLU A 47 11.17 25.33 -6.83
N ALA A 48 9.83 25.32 -6.75
CA ALA A 48 8.94 24.44 -7.50
C ALA A 48 7.68 25.22 -7.94
N ASP A 49 7.09 24.82 -9.06
CA ASP A 49 5.87 25.43 -9.59
C ASP A 49 4.65 25.04 -8.73
N ASN A 50 3.82 26.02 -8.38
CA ASN A 50 2.52 25.74 -7.79
C ASN A 50 1.67 24.99 -8.81
N PHE A 51 1.06 23.89 -8.41
CA PHE A 51 0.25 23.09 -9.31
C PHE A 51 -1.14 22.82 -8.75
N LEU A 52 -2.09 22.70 -9.68
CA LEU A 52 -3.43 22.21 -9.44
C LEU A 52 -3.51 20.82 -10.07
N ASP A 53 -3.84 19.83 -9.26
CA ASP A 53 -4.22 18.50 -9.70
C ASP A 53 -5.73 18.34 -9.70
N SER A 54 -6.23 17.57 -10.65
CA SER A 54 -7.61 17.12 -10.66
C SER A 54 -7.67 15.69 -11.19
N PHE A 55 -8.42 14.87 -10.48
CA PHE A 55 -8.54 13.45 -10.73
C PHE A 55 -10.02 13.04 -10.78
N LEU A 56 -10.37 12.19 -11.73
CA LEU A 56 -11.65 11.48 -11.78
C LEU A 56 -11.38 9.99 -11.96
N GLY A 57 -11.86 9.19 -11.02
CA GLY A 57 -11.73 7.73 -11.03
C GLY A 57 -13.05 7.04 -10.78
N ALA A 58 -13.21 5.85 -11.32
CA ALA A 58 -14.27 4.92 -10.95
C ALA A 58 -13.66 3.54 -10.70
N GLU A 59 -13.91 2.98 -9.51
CA GLU A 59 -13.54 1.62 -9.16
C GLU A 59 -14.80 0.76 -9.06
N ALA A 60 -14.70 -0.46 -9.59
CA ALA A 60 -15.78 -1.45 -9.51
C ALA A 60 -15.23 -2.81 -9.05
N ASN A 61 -15.97 -3.41 -8.13
CA ASN A 61 -15.77 -4.75 -7.62
C ASN A 61 -16.91 -5.64 -8.11
N HIS A 62 -16.57 -6.66 -8.88
CA HIS A 62 -17.49 -7.68 -9.36
C HIS A 62 -17.28 -8.95 -8.57
N ARG A 63 -18.36 -9.51 -8.05
CA ARG A 63 -18.32 -10.79 -7.34
C ARG A 63 -19.44 -11.72 -7.80
N LEU A 64 -19.05 -12.92 -8.16
CA LEU A 64 -19.94 -14.03 -8.53
C LEU A 64 -19.73 -15.15 -7.52
N ASP A 65 -20.74 -15.43 -6.71
CA ASP A 65 -20.69 -16.47 -5.68
C ASP A 65 -21.51 -17.71 -6.07
N TYR A 66 -20.91 -18.86 -5.78
CA TYR A 66 -21.48 -20.20 -5.85
C TYR A 66 -21.15 -20.92 -4.53
N GLU A 67 -21.68 -22.12 -4.33
CA GLU A 67 -21.54 -22.85 -3.05
C GLU A 67 -20.07 -23.11 -2.66
N GLU A 68 -19.25 -23.59 -3.60
CA GLU A 68 -17.83 -23.92 -3.36
C GLU A 68 -16.86 -23.00 -4.09
N PHE A 69 -17.36 -22.04 -4.88
CA PHE A 69 -16.54 -21.23 -5.77
C PHE A 69 -16.97 -19.77 -5.71
N SER A 70 -16.00 -18.86 -5.80
CA SER A 70 -16.29 -17.47 -6.10
C SER A 70 -15.33 -16.93 -7.16
N PHE A 71 -15.81 -16.00 -7.96
CA PHE A 71 -14.99 -15.20 -8.85
C PHE A 71 -15.05 -13.75 -8.40
N THR A 72 -13.88 -13.15 -8.24
CA THR A 72 -13.73 -11.75 -7.87
C THR A 72 -12.92 -11.03 -8.93
N ALA A 73 -13.40 -9.87 -9.37
CA ALA A 73 -12.64 -8.95 -10.21
C ALA A 73 -12.78 -7.52 -9.69
N ARG A 74 -11.64 -6.87 -9.47
CA ARG A 74 -11.55 -5.47 -9.05
C ARG A 74 -10.75 -4.69 -10.08
N HIS A 75 -11.35 -3.62 -10.59
CA HIS A 75 -10.70 -2.78 -11.58
C HIS A 75 -11.09 -1.33 -11.42
N ARG A 76 -10.22 -0.46 -11.94
CA ARG A 76 -10.36 0.98 -11.84
C ARG A 76 -10.10 1.64 -13.19
N VAL A 77 -10.90 2.65 -13.49
CA VAL A 77 -10.72 3.51 -14.65
C VAL A 77 -10.47 4.91 -14.15
N GLU A 78 -9.44 5.54 -14.67
CA GLU A 78 -9.02 6.88 -14.28
C GLU A 78 -8.89 7.76 -15.52
N VAL A 79 -9.21 9.04 -15.36
CA VAL A 79 -8.93 10.07 -16.36
C VAL A 79 -7.90 11.03 -15.76
N ASP A 80 -6.74 11.11 -16.40
CA ASP A 80 -5.68 12.00 -15.96
C ASP A 80 -5.85 13.45 -16.47
N ARG A 81 -4.90 14.32 -16.14
CA ARG A 81 -4.92 15.73 -16.59
C ARG A 81 -4.80 15.91 -18.10
N GLN A 82 -4.28 14.93 -18.81
CA GLN A 82 -4.14 14.94 -20.26
C GLN A 82 -5.40 14.40 -20.95
N GLU A 83 -6.45 14.12 -20.18
CA GLU A 83 -7.68 13.46 -20.62
C GLU A 83 -7.42 12.04 -21.16
N GLU A 84 -6.30 11.43 -20.76
CA GLU A 84 -6.01 10.04 -21.09
C GLU A 84 -6.73 9.11 -20.11
N LEU A 85 -7.34 8.07 -20.68
CA LEU A 85 -8.07 7.07 -19.91
C LEU A 85 -7.14 5.90 -19.60
N HIS A 86 -6.87 5.71 -18.31
CA HIS A 86 -6.08 4.59 -17.80
C HIS A 86 -7.01 3.54 -17.20
N HIS A 87 -6.74 2.27 -17.48
CA HIS A 87 -7.49 1.14 -16.93
C HIS A 87 -6.55 0.22 -16.17
N TYR A 88 -6.86 0.00 -14.90
CA TYR A 88 -6.10 -0.84 -13.99
C TYR A 88 -6.94 -2.05 -13.60
N LEU A 89 -6.38 -3.25 -13.77
CA LEU A 89 -6.96 -4.48 -13.22
C LEU A 89 -6.19 -4.83 -11.96
N TYR A 90 -6.77 -4.57 -10.79
CA TYR A 90 -6.11 -4.85 -9.52
C TYR A 90 -6.19 -6.33 -9.17
N GLU A 91 -7.37 -6.93 -9.31
CA GLU A 91 -7.63 -8.33 -8.99
C GLU A 91 -8.54 -8.96 -10.03
N ALA A 92 -8.28 -10.23 -10.34
CA ALA A 92 -9.11 -11.10 -11.15
C ALA A 92 -8.72 -12.55 -10.82
N TYR A 93 -9.46 -13.18 -9.93
CA TYR A 93 -9.15 -14.52 -9.47
C TYR A 93 -10.39 -15.35 -9.19
N ILE A 94 -10.15 -16.65 -9.19
CA ILE A 94 -11.08 -17.70 -8.78
C ILE A 94 -10.66 -18.16 -7.40
N ASP A 95 -11.60 -18.26 -6.46
CA ASP A 95 -11.44 -18.88 -5.14
C ASP A 95 -12.28 -20.15 -5.09
N TYR A 96 -11.65 -21.27 -4.76
CA TYR A 96 -12.30 -22.57 -4.59
C TYR A 96 -12.18 -23.04 -3.14
N ARG A 97 -13.32 -23.24 -2.48
CA ARG A 97 -13.44 -23.72 -1.10
C ARG A 97 -13.61 -25.22 -1.10
N ALA A 98 -12.48 -25.93 -1.14
CA ALA A 98 -12.44 -27.38 -1.07
C ALA A 98 -13.04 -27.95 0.23
N ALA A 99 -12.99 -27.17 1.32
CA ALA A 99 -13.64 -27.46 2.59
C ALA A 99 -13.88 -26.16 3.37
N GLU A 100 -14.66 -26.19 4.45
CA GLU A 100 -14.87 -25.02 5.34
C GLU A 100 -13.55 -24.42 5.86
N ILE A 101 -12.52 -25.25 5.99
CA ILE A 101 -11.21 -24.86 6.50
C ILE A 101 -10.17 -24.59 5.39
N LEU A 102 -10.46 -24.90 4.12
CA LEU A 102 -9.45 -24.89 3.05
C LEU A 102 -9.98 -24.17 1.81
N SER A 103 -9.28 -23.09 1.43
CA SER A 103 -9.48 -22.35 0.19
C SER A 103 -8.22 -22.40 -0.68
N ILE A 104 -8.43 -22.47 -2.00
CA ILE A 104 -7.40 -22.44 -3.03
C ILE A 104 -7.81 -21.38 -4.05
N SER A 105 -6.93 -20.42 -4.31
CA SER A 105 -7.23 -19.34 -5.26
C SER A 105 -6.22 -19.26 -6.39
N ALA A 106 -6.69 -18.92 -7.58
CA ALA A 106 -5.89 -18.81 -8.79
C ALA A 106 -6.25 -17.56 -9.59
N GLY A 107 -5.24 -16.78 -9.98
CA GLY A 107 -5.39 -15.56 -10.77
C GLY A 107 -4.61 -14.39 -10.16
N LYS A 108 -4.94 -13.17 -10.58
CA LYS A 108 -4.38 -11.94 -10.02
C LYS A 108 -5.10 -11.62 -8.72
N GLN A 109 -4.42 -11.70 -7.59
CA GLN A 109 -5.05 -11.69 -6.27
C GLN A 109 -4.20 -10.99 -5.22
N ARG A 110 -4.85 -10.57 -4.15
CA ARG A 110 -4.20 -10.23 -2.88
C ARG A 110 -4.63 -11.25 -1.84
N ILE A 111 -3.70 -11.69 -1.01
CA ILE A 111 -3.98 -12.55 0.13
C ILE A 111 -4.22 -11.64 1.33
N PRO A 112 -5.36 -11.73 2.02
CA PRO A 112 -5.55 -11.01 3.28
C PRO A 112 -4.60 -11.60 4.33
N TRP A 113 -3.59 -10.84 4.73
CA TRP A 113 -2.68 -11.19 5.82
C TRP A 113 -3.22 -10.57 7.12
N GLY A 114 -3.54 -11.41 8.10
CA GLY A 114 -4.00 -10.99 9.42
C GLY A 114 -5.50 -10.69 9.53
N ARG A 115 -5.98 -10.58 10.77
CA ARG A 115 -7.40 -10.38 11.12
C ARG A 115 -7.73 -8.97 11.59
N GLY A 116 -6.87 -8.02 11.25
CA GLY A 116 -7.01 -6.61 11.57
C GLY A 116 -6.00 -6.14 12.62
N VAL A 117 -5.53 -4.92 12.41
CA VAL A 117 -4.82 -4.02 13.34
C VAL A 117 -3.28 -3.97 13.33
N ALA A 118 -2.57 -4.44 12.31
CA ALA A 118 -1.20 -3.94 12.09
C ALA A 118 -0.80 -3.96 10.61
N PHE A 119 -0.26 -2.83 10.15
CA PHE A 119 0.64 -2.78 9.01
C PHE A 119 1.74 -3.79 9.26
N PHE A 120 1.91 -4.80 8.42
CA PHE A 120 2.96 -5.80 8.59
C PHE A 120 4.10 -5.43 7.63
N PRO A 121 5.18 -4.75 8.08
CA PRO A 121 6.29 -4.28 7.23
C PRO A 121 7.04 -5.43 6.54
N THR A 122 6.69 -6.66 6.89
CA THR A 122 7.25 -7.89 6.38
C THR A 122 6.39 -8.52 5.28
N ASP A 123 5.25 -7.92 4.95
CA ASP A 123 4.44 -8.27 3.78
C ASP A 123 5.12 -7.72 2.52
N VAL A 124 5.82 -8.61 1.81
CA VAL A 124 6.49 -8.32 0.52
C VAL A 124 5.74 -8.95 -0.65
N LEU A 125 4.73 -9.78 -0.38
CA LEU A 125 3.90 -10.33 -1.45
C LEU A 125 2.95 -9.29 -2.01
N HIS A 126 2.47 -8.42 -1.13
CA HIS A 126 1.68 -7.29 -1.55
C HIS A 126 2.60 -6.11 -1.71
N PRO A 127 2.68 -5.52 -2.92
CA PRO A 127 3.15 -4.17 -3.06
C PRO A 127 2.39 -3.26 -2.09
N SER A 128 3.06 -2.17 -1.70
CA SER A 128 2.70 -1.33 -0.56
C SER A 128 1.20 -0.98 -0.55
N HIS A 129 0.58 -0.82 0.62
CA HIS A 129 -0.84 -0.42 0.73
C HIS A 129 -1.10 1.05 0.35
N THR A 130 -0.25 1.66 -0.47
CA THR A 130 -0.49 3.00 -1.00
C THR A 130 -1.50 2.92 -2.13
N ARG A 131 -2.19 4.05 -2.37
CA ARG A 131 -3.15 4.20 -3.47
C ARG A 131 -2.51 3.97 -4.84
N GLU A 132 -1.20 4.12 -4.94
CA GLU A 132 -0.42 4.01 -6.18
C GLU A 132 0.02 2.56 -6.47
N ASP A 133 -0.04 1.67 -5.47
CA ASP A 133 0.58 0.33 -5.53
C ASP A 133 -0.39 -0.78 -5.09
N VAL A 134 -1.62 -0.69 -5.57
CA VAL A 134 -2.74 -1.61 -5.25
C VAL A 134 -2.70 -2.93 -6.02
N GLU A 135 -1.65 -3.17 -6.81
CA GLU A 135 -1.53 -4.34 -7.67
C GLU A 135 -1.40 -5.63 -6.86
N GLY A 136 -2.19 -6.65 -7.19
CA GLY A 136 -2.01 -8.00 -6.63
C GLY A 136 -0.98 -8.79 -7.42
N PHE A 137 -0.55 -9.94 -6.89
CA PHE A 137 0.32 -10.86 -7.62
C PHE A 137 -0.52 -11.80 -8.49
N THR A 138 0.03 -12.24 -9.62
CA THR A 138 -0.62 -13.25 -10.47
C THR A 138 -0.12 -14.63 -10.07
N GLY A 139 -0.99 -15.43 -9.46
CA GLY A 139 -0.62 -16.80 -9.16
C GLY A 139 -1.59 -17.64 -8.36
N LEU A 140 -1.02 -18.54 -7.55
CA LEU A 140 -1.76 -19.51 -6.76
C LEU A 140 -1.61 -19.19 -5.28
N SER A 141 -2.69 -19.33 -4.53
CA SER A 141 -2.66 -19.26 -3.08
C SER A 141 -3.44 -20.40 -2.46
N LEU A 142 -3.05 -20.75 -1.24
CA LEU A 142 -3.72 -21.75 -0.42
C LEU A 142 -3.89 -21.15 0.97
N ILE A 143 -5.11 -21.21 1.50
CA ILE A 143 -5.45 -20.72 2.84
C ILE A 143 -6.09 -21.86 3.62
N LEU A 144 -5.49 -22.21 4.75
CA LEU A 144 -5.99 -23.19 5.71
C LEU A 144 -6.33 -22.49 7.02
N ASN A 145 -7.61 -22.54 7.41
CA ASN A 145 -8.15 -22.01 8.66
C ASN A 145 -8.77 -23.14 9.49
N PRO A 146 -7.97 -23.93 10.24
CA PRO A 146 -8.52 -25.06 11.01
C PRO A 146 -9.55 -24.62 12.05
N ASP A 147 -9.41 -23.41 12.59
CA ASP A 147 -10.36 -22.78 13.50
C ASP A 147 -10.28 -21.25 13.46
N MET A 148 -11.03 -20.59 14.36
CA MET A 148 -11.02 -19.14 14.51
C MET A 148 -9.76 -18.59 15.19
N ASN A 149 -8.76 -19.40 15.52
CA ASN A 149 -7.53 -18.94 16.18
C ASN A 149 -6.28 -19.18 15.35
N LEU A 150 -6.34 -20.04 14.33
CA LEU A 150 -5.19 -20.42 13.51
C LEU A 150 -5.47 -20.20 12.02
N GLN A 151 -4.53 -19.53 11.36
CA GLN A 151 -4.52 -19.38 9.90
C GLN A 151 -3.12 -19.71 9.37
N LEU A 152 -3.07 -20.57 8.36
CA LEU A 152 -1.89 -20.82 7.54
C LEU A 152 -2.20 -20.40 6.12
N ALA A 153 -1.36 -19.57 5.51
CA ALA A 153 -1.47 -19.21 4.12
C ALA A 153 -0.15 -19.42 3.39
N GLY A 154 -0.22 -19.80 2.12
CA GLY A 154 0.92 -19.91 1.23
C GLY A 154 0.59 -19.38 -0.16
N ALA A 155 1.57 -18.81 -0.84
CA ALA A 155 1.41 -18.27 -2.18
C ALA A 155 2.59 -18.61 -3.08
N LEU A 156 2.28 -18.73 -4.38
CA LEU A 156 3.22 -18.80 -5.48
C LEU A 156 2.90 -17.67 -6.45
N ASP A 157 3.87 -16.80 -6.69
CA ASP A 157 3.79 -15.69 -7.63
C ASP A 157 4.43 -16.07 -8.97
N PHE A 158 3.67 -15.91 -10.05
CA PHE A 158 4.10 -16.15 -11.43
C PHE A 158 4.16 -14.85 -12.23
N SER A 159 4.06 -13.68 -11.60
CA SER A 159 4.01 -12.39 -12.30
C SER A 159 5.22 -12.17 -13.19
N THR A 160 6.44 -12.41 -12.67
CA THR A 160 7.69 -12.30 -13.45
C THR A 160 7.76 -13.34 -14.58
N PRO A 161 7.58 -14.65 -14.32
CA PRO A 161 7.46 -15.65 -15.40
C PRO A 161 6.46 -15.33 -16.50
N LEU A 162 5.29 -14.79 -16.14
CA LEU A 162 4.23 -14.50 -17.11
C LEU A 162 4.49 -13.20 -17.90
N ALA A 163 5.34 -12.32 -17.39
CA ALA A 163 5.78 -11.12 -18.10
C ALA A 163 6.80 -11.44 -19.20
N GLY A 164 7.61 -12.50 -19.04
CA GLY A 164 8.50 -13.04 -20.07
C GLY A 164 7.70 -13.67 -21.21
N ALA A 165 7.51 -12.91 -22.30
CA ALA A 165 6.53 -13.23 -23.35
C ALA A 165 6.98 -14.33 -24.33
N THR A 166 8.26 -14.73 -24.32
CA THR A 166 8.76 -15.75 -25.26
C THR A 166 9.10 -17.07 -24.56
N PRO A 167 8.86 -18.23 -25.21
CA PRO A 167 9.25 -19.54 -24.67
C PRO A 167 10.75 -19.66 -24.36
N GLU A 168 11.60 -18.91 -25.07
CA GLU A 168 13.06 -18.88 -24.90
C GLU A 168 13.46 -18.12 -23.62
N GLU A 169 12.72 -17.07 -23.24
CA GLU A 169 12.90 -16.34 -21.97
C GLU A 169 12.37 -17.13 -20.76
N ASN A 170 11.54 -18.15 -20.98
CA ASN A 170 10.81 -18.88 -19.93
C ASN A 170 11.31 -20.32 -19.70
N GLU A 171 12.43 -20.74 -20.31
CA GLU A 171 12.96 -22.11 -20.16
C GLU A 171 13.29 -22.46 -18.69
N ASP A 172 13.60 -21.46 -17.86
CA ASP A 172 13.94 -21.58 -16.45
C ASP A 172 12.95 -20.86 -15.51
N PHE A 173 11.66 -20.73 -15.88
CA PHE A 173 10.64 -19.95 -15.15
C PHE A 173 10.54 -20.24 -13.63
N TYR A 174 10.89 -21.47 -13.23
CA TYR A 174 10.87 -21.89 -11.82
C TYR A 174 11.90 -21.14 -10.97
N ARG A 175 12.92 -20.52 -11.61
CA ARG A 175 13.92 -19.68 -10.95
C ARG A 175 13.40 -18.28 -10.66
N ASP A 176 12.30 -17.85 -11.26
CA ASP A 176 11.73 -16.50 -11.04
C ASP A 176 10.47 -16.55 -10.17
N LEU A 177 10.14 -17.73 -9.63
CA LEU A 177 8.98 -17.90 -8.76
C LEU A 177 9.24 -17.24 -7.41
N LYS A 178 8.31 -16.37 -6.99
CA LYS A 178 8.29 -15.85 -5.62
C LYS A 178 7.37 -16.70 -4.76
N TYR A 179 7.80 -16.95 -3.54
CA TYR A 179 7.10 -17.78 -2.57
C TYR A 179 6.82 -16.95 -1.34
N ALA A 180 5.64 -17.13 -0.75
CA ALA A 180 5.51 -16.76 0.65
C ALA A 180 4.67 -17.71 1.47
N LEU A 181 4.93 -17.61 2.76
CA LEU A 181 4.27 -18.36 3.82
C LEU A 181 3.87 -17.37 4.91
N TYR A 182 2.69 -17.60 5.47
CA TYR A 182 2.14 -16.81 6.57
C TYR A 182 1.44 -17.73 7.57
N LEU A 183 1.67 -17.48 8.85
CA LEU A 183 1.05 -18.18 9.96
C LEU A 183 0.56 -17.16 10.98
N SER A 184 -0.74 -17.15 11.29
CA SER A 184 -1.32 -16.35 12.38
C SER A 184 -1.91 -17.23 13.46
N LEU A 185 -1.69 -16.85 14.71
CA LEU A 185 -2.20 -17.52 15.92
C LEU A 185 -2.76 -16.49 16.90
N LEU A 186 -4.06 -16.58 17.16
CA LEU A 186 -4.73 -15.87 18.25
C LEU A 186 -4.74 -16.71 19.52
N ALA A 187 -3.94 -16.31 20.51
CA ALA A 187 -3.84 -16.93 21.82
C ALA A 187 -4.41 -16.00 22.90
N GLY A 188 -5.73 -16.08 23.10
CA GLY A 188 -6.43 -15.29 24.12
C GLY A 188 -6.51 -13.80 23.74
N LYS A 189 -5.59 -13.00 24.28
CA LYS A 189 -5.49 -11.54 23.99
C LYS A 189 -4.29 -11.17 23.13
N VAL A 190 -3.51 -12.17 22.72
CA VAL A 190 -2.30 -11.99 21.94
C VAL A 190 -2.54 -12.56 20.56
N ASP A 191 -2.33 -11.76 19.52
CA ASP A 191 -2.22 -12.22 18.14
C ASP A 191 -0.75 -12.31 17.78
N LEU A 192 -0.34 -13.41 17.17
CA LEU A 192 1.02 -13.66 16.71
C LEU A 192 0.99 -13.93 15.21
N ALA A 193 1.92 -13.35 14.48
CA ALA A 193 2.09 -13.55 13.05
C ALA A 193 3.54 -13.94 12.74
N PHE A 194 3.71 -14.92 11.86
CA PHE A 194 4.99 -15.27 11.26
C PHE A 194 4.85 -15.23 9.75
N SER A 195 5.89 -14.76 9.08
CA SER A 195 5.94 -14.74 7.63
C SER A 195 7.33 -15.06 7.11
N ALA A 196 7.37 -15.49 5.86
CA ALA A 196 8.59 -15.50 5.08
C ALA A 196 8.23 -15.28 3.63
N VAL A 197 8.91 -14.33 2.99
CA VAL A 197 8.91 -14.18 1.54
C VAL A 197 10.27 -14.57 0.99
N TYR A 198 10.28 -15.30 -0.11
CA TYR A 198 11.47 -15.66 -0.85
C TYR A 198 11.23 -15.36 -2.33
N SER A 199 12.02 -14.43 -2.86
CA SER A 199 12.13 -14.13 -4.28
C SER A 199 13.58 -14.41 -4.69
N PRO A 200 13.82 -15.35 -5.62
CA PRO A 200 15.16 -15.62 -6.12
C PRO A 200 15.83 -14.36 -6.62
N GLU A 201 17.11 -14.19 -6.30
CA GLU A 201 17.96 -13.04 -6.67
C GLU A 201 17.57 -11.68 -6.05
N GLU A 202 16.30 -11.49 -5.66
CA GLU A 202 15.81 -10.23 -5.09
C GLU A 202 15.84 -10.20 -3.56
N THR A 203 15.16 -11.12 -2.86
CA THR A 203 14.95 -10.98 -1.40
C THR A 203 14.61 -12.28 -0.68
N LEU A 204 15.14 -12.43 0.54
CA LEU A 204 14.65 -13.34 1.56
C LEU A 204 14.27 -12.48 2.77
N ARG A 205 13.01 -12.54 3.20
CA ARG A 205 12.49 -11.70 4.28
C ARG A 205 11.62 -12.51 5.26
N PRO A 206 12.21 -13.21 6.23
CA PRO A 206 11.47 -13.71 7.38
C PRO A 206 10.99 -12.56 8.27
N GLY A 207 9.77 -12.68 8.79
CA GLY A 207 9.10 -11.71 9.62
C GLY A 207 8.36 -12.34 10.79
N PHE A 208 8.21 -11.56 11.85
CA PHE A 208 7.42 -11.88 13.02
C PHE A 208 6.70 -10.64 13.54
N GLY A 209 5.45 -10.81 13.96
CA GLY A 209 4.64 -9.75 14.56
C GLY A 209 3.86 -10.25 15.76
N MET A 210 3.56 -9.34 16.67
CA MET A 210 2.63 -9.57 17.77
C MET A 210 1.74 -8.35 17.99
N SER A 211 0.50 -8.60 18.37
CA SER A 211 -0.37 -7.58 18.98
C SER A 211 -0.94 -8.09 20.30
N TRP A 212 -1.08 -7.20 21.28
CA TRP A 212 -1.58 -7.57 22.60
C TRP A 212 -2.55 -6.51 23.14
N ASP A 213 -3.79 -6.93 23.45
CA ASP A 213 -4.75 -6.11 24.20
C ASP A 213 -4.41 -6.09 25.71
N ILE A 214 -3.90 -4.95 26.19
CA ILE A 214 -3.64 -4.68 27.59
C ILE A 214 -4.54 -3.53 28.04
N ALA A 215 -5.59 -3.87 28.79
CA ALA A 215 -6.53 -2.90 29.36
C ALA A 215 -7.14 -1.94 28.31
N GLY A 216 -7.41 -2.43 27.09
CA GLY A 216 -8.00 -1.65 26.01
C GLY A 216 -6.98 -0.84 25.20
N PHE A 217 -5.69 -0.95 25.50
CA PHE A 217 -4.61 -0.54 24.60
C PHE A 217 -4.17 -1.75 23.78
N ILE A 218 -4.01 -1.58 22.48
CA ILE A 218 -3.38 -2.58 21.62
C ILE A 218 -1.91 -2.19 21.49
N VAL A 219 -1.03 -3.02 22.02
CA VAL A 219 0.42 -2.89 21.85
C VAL A 219 0.84 -3.76 20.69
N THR A 220 1.53 -3.19 19.70
CA THR A 220 2.02 -3.90 18.51
C THR A 220 3.54 -3.89 18.49
N ALA A 221 4.14 -5.00 18.05
CA ALA A 221 5.58 -5.09 17.84
C ALA A 221 5.87 -6.09 16.72
N GLU A 222 6.72 -5.70 15.78
CA GLU A 222 6.99 -6.43 14.56
C GLU A 222 8.46 -6.29 14.16
N GLY A 223 8.98 -7.32 13.53
CA GLY A 223 10.34 -7.37 13.05
C GLY A 223 10.49 -8.25 11.84
N ALA A 224 11.26 -7.80 10.85
CA ALA A 224 11.77 -8.58 9.75
C ALA A 224 13.27 -8.39 9.59
N VAL A 225 13.89 -9.33 8.87
CA VAL A 225 15.24 -9.17 8.36
C VAL A 225 15.21 -9.42 6.87
N GLU A 226 15.67 -8.44 6.10
CA GLU A 226 15.88 -8.58 4.66
C GLU A 226 17.35 -8.92 4.39
N PHE A 227 17.61 -9.98 3.64
CA PHE A 227 18.98 -10.44 3.38
C PHE A 227 19.60 -9.89 2.09
N ASN A 228 18.80 -9.23 1.25
CA ASN A 228 19.25 -8.56 0.03
C ASN A 228 18.51 -7.23 -0.05
N ASN A 229 19.22 -6.12 -0.24
CA ASN A 229 18.56 -4.83 -0.31
C ASN A 229 17.85 -4.67 -1.66
N SER A 230 16.53 -4.75 -1.67
CA SER A 230 15.73 -4.47 -2.86
C SER A 230 15.47 -2.98 -3.08
N THR A 231 15.94 -2.11 -2.17
CA THR A 231 15.77 -0.66 -2.32
C THR A 231 16.72 -0.18 -3.40
N GLU A 232 16.17 0.25 -4.53
CA GLU A 232 16.92 0.94 -5.56
C GLU A 232 17.28 2.32 -5.02
N TYR A 233 18.57 2.54 -4.78
CA TYR A 233 19.02 3.88 -4.45
C TYR A 233 19.22 4.66 -5.75
N PRO A 234 18.74 5.92 -5.82
CA PRO A 234 18.78 6.75 -7.04
C PRO A 234 20.21 7.07 -7.53
N ASP A 235 21.22 6.58 -6.83
CA ASP A 235 22.63 6.93 -6.96
C ASP A 235 23.52 5.70 -7.27
N THR A 236 22.91 4.51 -7.32
CA THR A 236 23.61 3.23 -7.56
C THR A 236 24.41 3.26 -8.87
N ASP A 237 23.80 3.77 -9.95
CA ASP A 237 24.43 3.89 -11.27
C ASP A 237 25.36 5.10 -11.41
N LEU A 238 25.13 6.14 -10.61
CA LEU A 238 25.84 7.42 -10.74
C LEU A 238 27.19 7.44 -10.02
N PHE A 239 27.36 6.62 -8.97
CA PHE A 239 28.49 6.79 -8.05
C PHE A 239 29.28 5.51 -7.73
N ASN A 240 29.01 4.37 -8.38
CA ASN A 240 29.62 3.08 -8.02
C ASN A 240 29.53 2.82 -6.50
N PHE A 241 28.39 3.16 -5.88
CA PHE A 241 28.14 2.64 -4.54
C PHE A 241 28.25 1.13 -4.63
N GLU A 242 29.07 0.53 -3.75
CA GLU A 242 29.12 -0.94 -3.68
C GLU A 242 27.71 -1.41 -3.43
N ALA A 243 27.13 -2.08 -4.43
CA ALA A 243 25.87 -2.77 -4.26
C ALA A 243 26.00 -3.58 -2.96
N PRO A 244 25.05 -3.45 -2.03
CA PRO A 244 25.00 -4.26 -0.83
C PRO A 244 25.46 -5.68 -1.10
N GLY A 245 26.53 -6.11 -0.45
CA GLY A 245 27.02 -7.48 -0.63
C GLY A 245 25.87 -8.47 -0.44
N ALA A 246 25.81 -9.49 -1.29
CA ALA A 246 24.83 -10.56 -1.16
C ALA A 246 24.81 -11.09 0.29
N PHE A 247 23.62 -11.26 0.88
CA PHE A 247 23.43 -11.68 2.27
C PHE A 247 23.82 -10.67 3.38
N ARG A 248 23.69 -9.36 3.15
CA ARG A 248 23.74 -8.37 4.24
C ARG A 248 22.36 -8.24 4.90
N PRO A 249 22.23 -8.45 6.22
CA PRO A 249 20.94 -8.32 6.90
C PRO A 249 20.57 -6.85 7.13
N TYR A 250 19.35 -6.50 6.71
CA TYR A 250 18.71 -5.20 6.91
C TYR A 250 17.49 -5.39 7.83
N PRO A 251 17.59 -5.00 9.11
CA PRO A 251 16.48 -5.17 10.04
C PRO A 251 15.37 -4.15 9.76
N LEU A 252 14.13 -4.61 9.69
CA LEU A 252 12.94 -3.78 9.71
C LEU A 252 12.23 -4.01 11.03
N VAL A 253 11.98 -2.97 11.82
CA VAL A 253 11.33 -3.10 13.13
C VAL A 253 10.24 -2.05 13.27
N ALA A 254 9.03 -2.46 13.64
CA ALA A 254 7.95 -1.56 13.98
C ALA A 254 7.45 -1.85 15.39
N ALA A 255 7.09 -0.81 16.14
CA ALA A 255 6.45 -0.98 17.44
C ALA A 255 5.51 0.17 17.73
N GLY A 256 4.34 -0.13 18.26
CA GLY A 256 3.29 0.85 18.44
C GLY A 256 2.37 0.59 19.61
N ILE A 257 1.58 1.62 19.88
CA ILE A 257 0.46 1.54 20.79
C ILE A 257 -0.73 2.26 20.16
N SER A 258 -1.88 1.61 20.20
CA SER A 258 -3.14 2.21 19.78
C SER A 258 -4.23 2.02 20.81
N ARG A 259 -5.23 2.89 20.76
CA ARG A 259 -6.42 2.80 21.59
C ARG A 259 -7.62 3.39 20.89
N ASN A 260 -8.70 2.62 20.88
CA ASN A 260 -10.02 3.09 20.51
C ASN A 260 -10.86 3.35 21.78
N LEU A 261 -11.56 4.48 21.82
CA LEU A 261 -12.42 4.91 22.91
C LEU A 261 -13.81 5.26 22.37
N THR A 262 -14.82 4.60 22.92
CA THR A 262 -16.24 4.94 22.71
C THR A 262 -16.86 5.35 24.04
N PRO A 263 -17.07 6.66 24.30
CA PRO A 263 -17.67 7.11 25.55
C PRO A 263 -19.08 6.53 25.73
N ARG A 264 -19.37 5.95 26.90
CA ARG A 264 -20.68 5.32 27.16
C ARG A 264 -21.88 6.26 26.96
N GLN A 265 -21.67 7.56 27.18
CA GLN A 265 -22.70 8.59 27.01
C GLN A 265 -22.91 9.00 25.54
N MET A 266 -22.00 8.64 24.65
CA MET A 266 -22.00 8.98 23.22
C MET A 266 -21.56 7.76 22.41
N PRO A 267 -22.40 6.72 22.28
CA PRO A 267 -22.03 5.47 21.59
C PRO A 267 -21.69 5.68 20.11
N ASP A 268 -22.20 6.75 19.51
CA ASP A 268 -21.94 7.12 18.11
C ASP A 268 -20.58 7.82 17.92
N LEU A 269 -19.86 8.13 19.01
CA LEU A 269 -18.56 8.78 18.98
C LEU A 269 -17.44 7.75 19.15
N SER A 270 -16.56 7.67 18.16
CA SER A 270 -15.33 6.88 18.17
C SER A 270 -14.13 7.82 18.24
N LEU A 271 -13.19 7.55 19.14
CA LEU A 271 -11.92 8.25 19.23
C LEU A 271 -10.79 7.23 19.10
N MET A 272 -9.88 7.44 18.16
CA MET A 272 -8.72 6.57 17.94
C MET A 272 -7.43 7.36 18.14
N PHE A 273 -6.50 6.77 18.87
CA PHE A 273 -5.13 7.27 19.00
C PHE A 273 -4.17 6.16 18.61
N VAL A 274 -3.17 6.50 17.80
CA VAL A 274 -2.09 5.59 17.39
C VAL A 274 -0.76 6.32 17.52
N THR A 275 0.26 5.62 17.98
CA THR A 275 1.64 6.07 17.88
C THR A 275 2.51 4.87 17.58
N GLU A 276 3.33 4.98 16.53
CA GLU A 276 4.14 3.89 15.99
C GLU A 276 5.54 4.40 15.67
N TYR A 277 6.54 3.61 16.04
CA TYR A 277 7.93 3.78 15.65
C TYR A 277 8.26 2.77 14.57
N LEU A 278 8.99 3.21 13.54
CA LEU A 278 9.51 2.37 12.46
C LEU A 278 11.02 2.56 12.35
N HIS A 279 11.74 1.45 12.30
CA HIS A 279 13.13 1.35 11.88
C HIS A 279 13.19 0.62 10.53
N ALA A 280 13.56 1.33 9.47
CA ALA A 280 13.80 0.80 8.15
C ALA A 280 15.32 0.64 7.93
N GLY A 281 15.84 -0.57 8.12
CA GLY A 281 17.29 -0.84 8.05
C GLY A 281 17.94 -0.53 6.70
N THR A 282 17.15 -0.51 5.62
CA THR A 282 17.59 -0.13 4.27
C THR A 282 17.75 1.38 4.08
N GLY A 283 17.28 2.23 5.00
CA GLY A 283 17.53 3.67 4.92
C GLY A 283 19.00 4.05 5.17
N TYR A 284 19.32 5.33 5.00
CA TYR A 284 20.62 5.91 5.33
C TYR A 284 20.69 6.32 6.81
N ASP A 285 21.77 6.00 7.51
CA ASP A 285 22.08 6.69 8.76
C ASP A 285 22.67 8.09 8.53
N LYS A 286 22.84 8.81 9.63
CA LYS A 286 23.39 10.17 9.62
C LYS A 286 24.73 10.28 8.90
N LYS A 287 25.62 9.28 9.03
CA LYS A 287 26.97 9.33 8.43
C LYS A 287 26.89 9.04 6.94
N GLU A 288 26.17 7.98 6.57
CA GLU A 288 25.95 7.62 5.16
C GLU A 288 25.23 8.76 4.42
N ARG A 289 24.28 9.44 5.08
CA ARG A 289 23.63 10.66 4.58
C ARG A 289 24.63 11.80 4.33
N GLU A 290 25.52 12.07 5.28
CA GLU A 290 26.51 13.13 5.14
C GLU A 290 27.46 12.82 3.97
N GLU A 291 27.88 11.56 3.83
CA GLU A 291 28.67 11.08 2.70
C GLU A 291 27.92 11.25 1.37
N TYR A 292 26.67 10.81 1.32
CA TYR A 292 25.77 10.97 0.19
C TYR A 292 25.63 12.43 -0.28
N PHE A 293 25.31 13.35 0.63
CA PHE A 293 25.19 14.77 0.27
C PHE A 293 26.52 15.42 -0.15
N ASN A 294 27.65 14.94 0.38
CA ASN A 294 28.96 15.43 -0.05
C ASN A 294 29.28 14.96 -1.48
N ILE A 295 28.94 13.71 -1.81
CA ILE A 295 29.09 13.14 -3.15
C ILE A 295 28.22 13.91 -4.15
N ILE A 296 26.94 14.10 -3.85
CA ILE A 296 26.02 14.87 -4.69
C ILE A 296 26.48 16.32 -4.82
N GLY A 297 26.88 16.97 -3.72
CA GLY A 297 27.41 18.34 -3.77
C GLY A 297 28.58 18.48 -4.73
N THR A 298 29.46 17.47 -4.79
CA THR A 298 30.57 17.40 -5.74
C THR A 298 30.10 17.16 -7.17
N TYR A 299 29.10 16.29 -7.36
CA TYR A 299 28.49 16.01 -8.65
C TYR A 299 27.83 17.25 -9.27
N LEU A 300 27.05 17.99 -8.49
CA LEU A 300 26.40 19.23 -8.91
C LEU A 300 27.44 20.33 -9.22
N ALA A 301 28.50 20.42 -8.40
CA ALA A 301 29.61 21.33 -8.65
C ALA A 301 30.35 21.03 -9.98
N SER A 302 30.23 19.81 -10.52
CA SER A 302 30.76 19.44 -11.83
C SER A 302 29.91 19.93 -13.02
N GLY A 303 28.83 20.68 -12.76
CA GLY A 303 27.95 21.26 -13.79
C GLY A 303 26.94 20.27 -14.37
N LYS A 304 26.73 19.14 -13.69
CA LYS A 304 25.72 18.14 -14.04
C LYS A 304 24.38 18.49 -13.41
N GLU A 305 23.29 18.07 -14.04
CA GLU A 305 21.94 18.34 -13.56
C GLU A 305 21.68 17.71 -12.19
N HIS A 306 20.75 18.31 -11.45
CA HIS A 306 20.28 17.78 -10.19
C HIS A 306 19.63 16.41 -10.41
N PRO A 307 20.15 15.32 -9.82
CA PRO A 307 19.39 14.09 -9.79
C PRO A 307 18.15 14.32 -8.93
N GLU A 308 17.00 13.79 -9.34
CA GLU A 308 15.85 13.66 -8.45
C GLU A 308 16.26 12.68 -7.36
N ILE A 309 16.36 13.20 -6.13
CA ILE A 309 16.93 12.49 -5.01
C ILE A 309 15.88 12.41 -3.93
N GLU A 310 15.39 11.20 -3.71
CA GLU A 310 14.58 10.89 -2.54
C GLU A 310 15.50 10.34 -1.44
N TYR A 311 15.65 11.12 -0.38
CA TYR A 311 16.43 10.70 0.77
C TYR A 311 15.56 9.83 1.68
N LEU A 312 15.98 8.57 1.88
CA LEU A 312 15.34 7.64 2.81
C LEU A 312 16.09 7.61 4.15
N GLY A 313 15.45 8.08 5.22
CA GLY A 313 15.91 7.89 6.60
C GLY A 313 15.65 6.46 7.11
N ARG A 314 16.16 6.16 8.31
CA ARG A 314 15.96 4.85 8.98
C ARG A 314 14.88 4.91 10.05
N ASN A 315 14.80 6.01 10.79
CA ASN A 315 14.03 6.07 12.03
C ASN A 315 12.86 7.03 11.86
N TYR A 316 11.64 6.50 11.98
CA TYR A 316 10.42 7.27 11.81
C TYR A 316 9.50 7.12 13.02
N LEU A 317 8.73 8.17 13.27
CA LEU A 317 7.65 8.19 14.25
C LEU A 317 6.37 8.62 13.55
N PHE A 318 5.36 7.77 13.59
CA PHE A 318 4.01 8.06 13.16
C PHE A 318 3.10 8.30 14.38
N ALA A 319 2.21 9.27 14.26
CA ALA A 319 1.16 9.49 15.23
C ALA A 319 -0.15 9.85 14.53
N LEU A 320 -1.26 9.37 15.09
CA LEU A 320 -2.60 9.58 14.59
C LEU A 320 -3.55 9.87 15.75
N ALA A 321 -4.39 10.88 15.58
CA ALA A 321 -5.56 11.11 16.40
C ALA A 321 -6.76 11.26 15.47
N SER A 322 -7.78 10.42 15.65
CA SER A 322 -9.01 10.46 14.86
C SER A 322 -10.22 10.54 15.78
N LEU A 323 -11.20 11.32 15.35
CA LEU A 323 -12.51 11.46 15.96
C LEU A 323 -13.54 11.23 14.87
N GLU A 324 -14.44 10.27 15.08
CA GLU A 324 -15.55 10.01 14.18
C GLU A 324 -16.86 10.07 14.95
N LEU A 325 -17.81 10.83 14.41
CA LEU A 325 -19.20 10.78 14.83
C LEU A 325 -20.01 10.11 13.72
N TYR A 326 -20.50 8.91 14.01
CA TYR A 326 -21.14 8.01 13.04
C TYR A 326 -22.17 8.72 12.16
N MET A 327 -22.04 8.55 10.83
CA MET A 327 -22.92 9.13 9.81
C MET A 327 -23.05 10.66 9.86
N ARG A 328 -22.08 11.37 10.45
CA ARG A 328 -22.09 12.85 10.52
C ARG A 328 -20.80 13.43 10.00
N PHE A 329 -19.69 13.18 10.69
CA PHE A 329 -18.38 13.68 10.28
C PHE A 329 -17.25 12.88 10.93
N SER A 330 -16.07 12.94 10.32
CA SER A 330 -14.81 12.54 10.94
C SER A 330 -13.78 13.66 10.85
N LEU A 331 -12.87 13.68 11.82
CA LEU A 331 -11.70 14.54 11.89
C LEU A 331 -10.49 13.68 12.18
N GLU A 332 -9.44 13.86 11.40
CA GLU A 332 -8.19 13.14 11.54
C GLU A 332 -7.02 14.11 11.58
N LEU A 333 -6.09 13.88 12.50
CA LEU A 333 -4.81 14.56 12.58
C LEU A 333 -3.72 13.50 12.57
N SER A 334 -2.83 13.55 11.59
CA SER A 334 -1.71 12.63 11.47
C SER A 334 -0.40 13.39 11.36
N ALA A 335 0.67 12.77 11.86
CA ALA A 335 2.02 13.31 11.84
C ALA A 335 3.00 12.17 11.58
N TYR A 336 3.95 12.42 10.69
CA TYR A 336 5.00 11.49 10.31
C TYR A 336 6.35 12.20 10.36
N ALA A 337 7.21 11.81 11.30
CA ALA A 337 8.45 12.49 11.62
C ALA A 337 9.65 11.57 11.38
N SER A 338 10.70 12.11 10.77
CA SER A 338 12.01 11.46 10.67
C SER A 338 12.82 11.85 11.91
N LEU A 339 13.21 10.86 12.70
CA LEU A 339 14.02 11.08 13.90
C LEU A 339 15.50 11.36 13.55
N ASP A 340 15.92 11.03 12.33
CA ASP A 340 17.32 11.16 11.87
C ASP A 340 17.69 12.61 11.47
N ASP A 341 16.71 13.41 11.03
CA ASP A 341 16.88 14.81 10.64
C ASP A 341 15.83 15.78 11.20
N GLN A 342 14.88 15.27 11.99
CA GLN A 342 13.79 16.07 12.60
C GLN A 342 12.88 16.75 11.58
N SER A 343 12.86 16.27 10.34
CA SER A 343 11.85 16.67 9.37
C SER A 343 10.51 16.01 9.68
N LEU A 344 9.41 16.64 9.28
CA LEU A 344 8.05 16.28 9.67
C LEU A 344 7.08 16.56 8.51
N SER A 345 6.20 15.61 8.23
CA SER A 345 4.96 15.84 7.49
C SER A 345 3.78 15.72 8.46
N TYR A 346 2.79 16.59 8.34
CA TYR A 346 1.53 16.43 9.07
C TYR A 346 0.33 16.76 8.20
N ALA A 347 -0.78 16.10 8.48
CA ALA A 347 -2.02 16.28 7.77
C ALA A 347 -3.19 16.44 8.75
N ALA A 348 -4.14 17.28 8.35
CA ALA A 348 -5.44 17.41 8.99
C ALA A 348 -6.52 17.15 7.95
N THR A 349 -7.36 16.15 8.20
CA THR A 349 -8.46 15.76 7.30
C THR A 349 -9.78 15.92 8.03
N GLY A 350 -10.77 16.52 7.38
CA GLY A 350 -12.16 16.51 7.83
C GLY A 350 -13.06 15.93 6.75
N THR A 351 -13.88 14.96 7.11
CA THR A 351 -14.81 14.31 6.18
C THR A 351 -16.24 14.47 6.65
N LEU A 352 -17.12 14.94 5.77
CA LEU A 352 -18.56 14.97 5.98
C LEU A 352 -19.16 13.64 5.56
N LEU A 353 -19.80 12.95 6.50
CA LEU A 353 -20.40 11.62 6.33
C LEU A 353 -21.94 11.66 6.33
N SER A 354 -22.53 12.85 6.43
CA SER A 354 -23.98 13.02 6.56
C SER A 354 -24.75 12.80 5.25
N ILE A 355 -24.05 12.74 4.12
CA ILE A 355 -24.67 12.54 2.80
C ILE A 355 -24.66 11.04 2.54
N ARG A 356 -25.85 10.43 2.42
CA ARG A 356 -25.94 8.99 2.21
C ARG A 356 -25.28 8.59 0.90
N GLY A 357 -24.32 7.66 0.97
CA GLY A 357 -23.60 7.15 -0.20
C GLY A 357 -22.56 8.12 -0.76
N MET A 358 -22.17 9.15 0.00
CA MET A 358 -21.16 10.10 -0.42
C MET A 358 -20.33 10.61 0.77
N ASP A 359 -19.02 10.58 0.60
CA ASP A 359 -18.06 11.20 1.52
C ASP A 359 -17.48 12.45 0.87
N LEU A 360 -17.50 13.57 1.59
CA LEU A 360 -16.86 14.82 1.16
C LEU A 360 -15.75 15.17 2.14
N SER A 361 -14.50 15.13 1.68
CA SER A 361 -13.32 15.33 2.50
C SER A 361 -12.50 16.56 2.09
N LEU A 362 -11.99 17.27 3.08
CA LEU A 362 -11.02 18.34 2.93
C LEU A 362 -9.77 17.97 3.74
N LYS A 363 -8.63 17.89 3.07
CA LYS A 363 -7.33 17.58 3.67
C LYS A 363 -6.40 18.78 3.49
N GLY A 364 -5.72 19.16 4.57
CA GLY A 364 -4.62 20.11 4.55
C GLY A 364 -3.34 19.43 5.03
N GLU A 365 -2.27 19.58 4.27
CA GLU A 365 -0.97 18.96 4.56
C GLU A 365 0.11 20.03 4.60
N GLN A 366 1.10 19.81 5.48
CA GLN A 366 2.26 20.66 5.54
C GLN A 366 3.52 19.84 5.79
N ILE A 367 4.56 20.20 5.03
CA ILE A 367 5.86 19.56 5.06
C ILE A 367 6.90 20.53 5.67
N ILE A 368 7.58 20.10 6.72
CA ILE A 368 8.62 20.84 7.44
C ILE A 368 9.93 20.09 7.34
N GLY A 369 10.97 20.77 6.84
CA GLY A 369 12.28 20.20 6.60
C GLY A 369 13.12 21.13 5.73
N GLY A 370 14.44 20.98 5.81
CA GLY A 370 15.37 21.63 4.86
C GLY A 370 15.61 20.72 3.66
N GLN A 371 16.11 21.24 2.54
CA GLN A 371 16.35 20.48 1.29
C GLN A 371 17.19 19.18 1.46
N ARG A 372 17.94 19.05 2.57
CA ARG A 372 18.77 17.88 2.89
C ARG A 372 18.15 16.96 3.96
N SER A 373 16.83 16.93 4.05
CA SER A 373 16.09 16.09 5.00
C SER A 373 15.02 15.29 4.27
N VAL A 374 14.55 14.17 4.85
CA VAL A 374 13.61 13.22 4.22
C VAL A 374 12.40 13.95 3.66
N PHE A 375 11.68 14.67 4.52
CA PHE A 375 10.50 15.39 4.07
C PHE A 375 10.85 16.66 3.30
N GLY A 376 12.04 17.21 3.50
CA GLY A 376 12.49 18.37 2.74
C GLY A 376 12.77 18.07 1.27
N SER A 377 13.24 16.86 0.91
CA SER A 377 13.39 16.46 -0.49
C SER A 377 12.05 16.30 -1.21
N LEU A 378 10.99 15.89 -0.49
CA LEU A 378 9.65 15.73 -1.06
C LEU A 378 8.99 17.07 -1.43
N LYS A 379 9.41 18.19 -0.84
CA LYS A 379 8.81 19.52 -1.08
C LYS A 379 8.81 19.94 -2.55
N ALA A 380 9.79 19.50 -3.34
CA ALA A 380 9.89 19.86 -4.74
C ALA A 380 8.77 19.23 -5.58
N GLY A 381 8.44 17.96 -5.32
CA GLY A 381 7.35 17.26 -6.00
C GLY A 381 5.99 17.49 -5.34
N GLU A 382 5.96 17.66 -4.02
CA GLU A 382 4.70 17.66 -3.28
C GLU A 382 4.13 19.03 -2.91
N GLY A 383 4.98 20.06 -2.90
CA GLY A 383 4.69 21.37 -2.31
C GLY A 383 4.94 21.42 -0.80
N GLU A 384 5.20 22.62 -0.26
CA GLU A 384 5.32 22.78 1.20
C GLU A 384 3.96 22.70 1.90
N TYR A 385 2.93 23.17 1.22
CA TYR A 385 1.54 23.15 1.67
C TYR A 385 0.68 22.55 0.58
N ARG A 386 -0.20 21.62 0.95
CA ARG A 386 -1.17 21.02 0.03
C ARG A 386 -2.56 21.10 0.62
N VAL A 387 -3.53 21.47 -0.20
CA VAL A 387 -4.95 21.41 0.16
C VAL A 387 -5.66 20.55 -0.88
N THR A 388 -6.34 19.51 -0.42
CA THR A 388 -7.03 18.54 -1.25
C THR A 388 -8.51 18.50 -0.88
N LEU A 389 -9.37 18.67 -1.88
CA LEU A 389 -10.81 18.44 -1.78
C LEU A 389 -11.14 17.15 -2.52
N LYS A 390 -11.72 16.17 -1.83
CA LYS A 390 -12.08 14.88 -2.43
C LYS A 390 -13.54 14.55 -2.13
N SER A 391 -14.23 14.03 -3.15
CA SER A 391 -15.59 13.52 -3.09
C SER A 391 -15.60 12.07 -3.55
N THR A 392 -16.09 11.16 -2.71
CA THR A 392 -16.26 9.74 -3.04
C THR A 392 -17.74 9.39 -3.01
N ILE A 393 -18.26 8.78 -4.07
CA ILE A 393 -19.66 8.34 -4.18
C ILE A 393 -19.69 6.81 -4.28
N TYR A 394 -20.45 6.16 -3.40
CA TYR A 394 -20.57 4.70 -3.36
C TYR A 394 -21.83 4.22 -4.08
N PHE A 395 -21.75 3.10 -4.79
CA PHE A 395 -22.88 2.50 -5.52
C PHE A 395 -22.99 0.99 -5.36
#